data_AF-A0A842VLB2-F1
#
_entry.id   AF-A0A842VLB2-F1
#
_cell.length_a   1.000
_cell.length_b   1.000
_cell.length_c   1.000
_cell.angle_alpha   90.00
_cell.angle_beta   90.00
_cell.angle_gamma   90.00
#
_symmetry.space_group_name_H-M   'P 1'
#
loop_
_entity.id
_entity.type
_entity.pdbx_description
1 polymer ?
#
loop_
_entity_poly.entity_id
_entity_poly.type
_entity_poly.pdbx_seq_one_letter_code
_entity_poly.pdbx_strand_id
1 'polypeptide(L)'
;MSYIEEKYRTQIEEILTNLIKSEKSLLKLLKLKSIKEVDKIAQLCSEFNKQINIVLKKYPEIKKMDYKLDIKTSLKFYYDLIDKLTDFVRNVENFKKIDDKYYDFLINFIEDKEKLIDGKYRSICSRELTAFYDKNTRDNLEKILNKKFDIREKQFFAIGPLEEEIKKIGKIAGANEIVIYPASVLPANFDLIDSPKSLINYTIPSSDESKLKNIGNEIKKFLISKGYNALVMIVEMSDISEEKEILTGSVICNAHLLPD
;
A
#
# COMPACT_ATOMS: atom_id res chain seq x y z
N MET A 1 15.34 -35.29 -15.60
CA MET A 1 15.63 -33.89 -15.26
C MET A 1 16.85 -33.44 -16.03
N SER A 2 16.96 -32.14 -16.31
CA SER A 2 18.20 -31.59 -16.87
C SER A 2 19.35 -31.68 -15.85
N TYR A 3 20.59 -31.78 -16.31
CA TYR A 3 21.78 -31.71 -15.43
C TYR A 3 21.77 -30.43 -14.57
N ILE A 4 21.34 -29.31 -15.15
CA ILE A 4 21.21 -28.01 -14.45
C ILE A 4 20.11 -28.08 -13.38
N GLU A 5 18.99 -28.71 -13.70
CA GLU A 5 17.85 -28.87 -12.79
C GLU A 5 18.22 -29.75 -11.59
N GLU A 6 18.91 -30.86 -11.82
CA GLU A 6 19.38 -31.76 -10.75
C GLU A 6 20.39 -31.05 -9.84
N LYS A 7 21.37 -30.36 -10.43
CA LYS A 7 22.36 -29.57 -9.68
C LYS A 7 21.70 -28.54 -8.77
N TYR A 8 20.73 -27.78 -9.30
CA TYR A 8 20.04 -26.77 -8.50
C TYR A 8 19.11 -27.35 -7.45
N ARG A 9 18.46 -28.48 -7.75
CA ARG A 9 17.68 -29.22 -6.76
C ARG A 9 18.54 -29.64 -5.57
N THR A 10 19.68 -30.29 -5.81
CA THR A 10 20.59 -30.72 -4.74
C THR A 10 21.06 -29.55 -3.89
N GLN A 11 21.40 -28.42 -4.52
CA GLN A 11 21.80 -27.20 -3.80
C GLN A 11 20.66 -26.63 -2.95
N ILE A 12 19.42 -26.67 -3.45
CA ILE A 12 18.25 -26.23 -2.67
C ILE A 12 18.00 -27.17 -1.49
N GLU A 13 18.05 -28.48 -1.69
CA GLU A 13 17.89 -29.48 -0.63
C GLU A 13 18.94 -29.32 0.47
N GLU A 14 20.19 -29.05 0.10
CA GLU A 14 21.27 -28.76 1.06
C GLU A 14 20.98 -27.51 1.88
N ILE A 15 20.54 -26.43 1.24
CA ILE A 15 20.16 -25.18 1.92
C ILE A 15 19.01 -25.43 2.90
N LEU A 16 17.94 -26.08 2.45
CA LEU A 16 16.77 -26.38 3.30
C LEU A 16 17.17 -27.27 4.49
N THR A 17 18.07 -28.24 4.29
CA THR A 17 18.61 -29.07 5.37
C THR A 17 19.40 -28.26 6.39
N ASN A 18 20.17 -27.27 5.95
CA ASN A 18 20.90 -26.38 6.83
C ASN A 18 19.96 -25.43 7.60
N LEU A 19 18.87 -24.97 6.96
CA LEU A 19 17.85 -24.17 7.65
C LEU A 19 17.19 -24.93 8.80
N ILE A 20 16.95 -26.23 8.66
CA ILE A 20 16.45 -27.08 9.76
C ILE A 20 17.40 -27.08 10.97
N LYS A 21 18.72 -27.03 10.74
CA LYS A 21 19.70 -26.92 11.84
C LYS A 21 19.58 -25.57 12.53
N SER A 22 19.43 -24.49 11.76
CA SER A 22 19.22 -23.13 12.27
C SER A 22 17.91 -22.99 13.04
N GLU A 23 16.84 -23.68 12.64
CA GLU A 23 15.58 -23.74 13.38
C GLU A 23 15.76 -24.32 14.79
N LYS A 24 16.54 -25.40 14.92
CA LYS A 24 16.84 -25.99 16.24
C LYS A 24 17.58 -25.01 17.14
N SER A 25 18.52 -24.24 16.58
CA SER A 25 19.21 -23.18 17.31
C SER A 25 18.26 -22.06 17.72
N LEU A 26 17.37 -21.63 16.81
CA LEU A 26 16.35 -20.62 17.09
C LEU A 26 15.41 -21.07 18.21
N LEU A 27 14.90 -22.30 18.15
CA LEU A 27 14.03 -22.87 19.19
C LEU A 27 14.70 -22.85 20.56
N LYS A 28 15.99 -23.20 20.64
CA LYS A 28 16.75 -23.13 21.90
C LYS A 28 16.79 -21.70 22.45
N LEU A 29 17.03 -20.70 21.60
CA LEU A 29 17.06 -19.29 22.02
C LEU A 29 15.69 -18.80 22.48
N LEU A 30 14.62 -19.13 21.74
CA LEU A 30 13.25 -18.74 22.10
C LEU A 30 12.80 -19.38 23.43
N LYS A 31 13.18 -20.63 23.69
CA LYS A 31 12.87 -21.34 24.95
C LYS A 31 13.54 -20.72 26.17
N LEU A 32 14.59 -19.91 25.99
CA LEU A 32 15.18 -19.13 27.09
C LEU A 32 14.30 -17.96 27.52
N LYS A 33 13.28 -17.59 26.72
CA LYS A 33 12.34 -16.48 26.98
C LYS A 33 13.04 -15.20 27.45
N SER A 34 14.18 -14.91 26.82
CA SER A 34 15.08 -13.85 27.27
C SER A 34 15.31 -12.83 26.16
N ILE A 35 15.14 -11.57 26.53
CA ILE A 35 15.39 -10.42 25.65
C ILE A 35 16.89 -10.27 25.35
N LYS A 36 17.77 -10.82 26.19
CA LYS A 36 19.23 -10.78 25.96
C LYS A 36 19.66 -11.57 24.72
N GLU A 37 18.84 -12.52 24.28
CA GLU A 37 19.14 -13.39 23.14
C GLU A 37 18.68 -12.80 21.80
N VAL A 38 18.12 -11.59 21.82
CA VAL A 38 17.44 -10.99 20.65
C VAL A 38 18.42 -10.70 19.52
N ASP A 39 19.64 -10.25 19.83
CA ASP A 39 20.66 -10.03 18.80
C ASP A 39 21.00 -11.34 18.06
N LYS A 40 21.07 -12.47 18.78
CA LYS A 40 21.32 -13.78 18.17
C LYS A 40 20.11 -14.24 17.34
N ILE A 41 18.89 -13.96 17.81
CA ILE A 41 17.66 -14.24 17.05
C ILE A 41 17.62 -13.40 15.77
N ALA A 42 17.99 -12.12 15.83
CA ALA A 42 18.09 -11.24 14.67
C ALA A 42 19.14 -11.72 13.66
N GLN A 43 20.29 -12.20 14.15
CA GLN A 43 21.32 -12.82 13.30
C GLN A 43 20.78 -14.06 12.58
N LEU A 44 20.06 -14.94 13.28
CA LEU A 44 19.41 -16.10 12.66
C LEU A 44 18.35 -15.69 11.65
N CYS A 45 17.53 -14.67 11.95
CA CYS A 45 16.55 -14.12 11.02
C CYS A 45 17.21 -13.62 9.71
N SER A 46 18.33 -12.91 9.84
CA SER A 46 19.14 -12.46 8.69
C SER A 46 19.67 -13.65 7.88
N GLU A 47 20.15 -14.70 8.56
CA GLU A 47 20.65 -15.90 7.90
C GLU A 47 19.54 -16.67 7.16
N PHE A 48 18.36 -16.84 7.78
CA PHE A 48 17.19 -17.39 7.10
C PHE A 48 16.89 -16.63 5.82
N ASN A 49 16.83 -15.31 5.88
CA ASN A 49 16.55 -14.48 4.71
C ASN A 49 17.61 -14.64 3.60
N LYS A 50 18.90 -14.67 3.95
CA LYS A 50 19.99 -14.90 2.98
C LYS A 50 19.83 -16.24 2.27
N GLN A 51 19.63 -17.31 3.03
CA GLN A 51 19.48 -18.67 2.48
C GLN A 51 18.24 -18.80 1.60
N ILE A 52 17.12 -18.22 2.02
CA ILE A 52 15.87 -18.21 1.24
C ILE A 52 16.04 -17.47 -0.10
N ASN A 53 16.72 -16.33 -0.10
CA ASN A 53 17.02 -15.61 -1.34
C ASN A 53 17.90 -16.42 -2.30
N ILE A 54 18.80 -17.25 -1.78
CA ILE A 54 19.61 -18.16 -2.59
C ILE A 54 18.74 -19.26 -3.23
N VAL A 55 17.75 -19.79 -2.49
CA VAL A 55 16.78 -20.77 -3.02
C VAL A 55 15.93 -20.13 -4.12
N LEU A 56 15.41 -18.92 -3.91
CA LEU A 56 14.60 -18.21 -4.90
C LEU A 56 15.32 -18.02 -6.24
N LYS A 57 16.62 -17.71 -6.22
CA LYS A 57 17.41 -17.54 -7.46
C LYS A 57 17.48 -18.83 -8.29
N LYS A 58 17.39 -19.99 -7.64
CA LYS A 58 17.47 -21.32 -8.26
C LYS A 58 16.10 -21.91 -8.59
N TYR A 59 15.06 -21.50 -7.87
CA TYR A 59 13.70 -22.02 -7.99
C TYR A 59 13.10 -22.00 -9.41
N PRO A 60 13.32 -20.97 -10.26
CA PRO A 60 12.78 -20.94 -11.62
C PRO A 60 13.23 -22.11 -12.50
N GLU A 61 14.42 -22.65 -12.24
CA GLU A 61 15.05 -23.70 -13.03
C GLU A 61 14.50 -25.10 -12.71
N ILE A 62 13.85 -25.26 -11.56
CA ILE A 62 13.13 -26.49 -11.21
C ILE A 62 11.92 -26.58 -12.14
N LYS A 63 11.72 -27.67 -12.87
CA LYS A 63 10.58 -27.84 -13.79
C LYS A 63 9.59 -28.86 -13.26
N LYS A 64 10.07 -29.91 -12.59
CA LYS A 64 9.19 -30.94 -12.02
C LYS A 64 8.23 -30.34 -11.00
N MET A 65 6.93 -30.54 -11.21
CA MET A 65 5.87 -29.90 -10.42
C MET A 65 5.88 -30.32 -8.96
N ASP A 66 6.11 -31.61 -8.67
CA ASP A 66 6.17 -32.10 -7.29
C ASP A 66 7.27 -31.40 -6.50
N TYR A 67 8.47 -31.28 -7.07
CA TYR A 67 9.58 -30.58 -6.45
C TYR A 67 9.32 -29.08 -6.33
N LYS A 68 8.67 -28.47 -7.33
CA LYS A 68 8.22 -27.07 -7.22
C LYS A 68 7.27 -26.87 -6.05
N LEU A 69 6.35 -27.80 -5.83
CA LEU A 69 5.41 -27.73 -4.73
C LEU A 69 6.14 -27.85 -3.40
N ASP A 70 6.97 -28.87 -3.22
CA ASP A 70 7.71 -29.12 -1.97
C ASP A 70 8.66 -27.97 -1.60
N ILE A 71 9.34 -27.38 -2.59
CA ILE A 71 10.19 -26.20 -2.36
C ILE A 71 9.32 -24.99 -2.02
N LYS A 72 8.20 -24.78 -2.72
CA LYS A 72 7.34 -23.61 -2.51
C LYS A 72 6.65 -23.62 -1.15
N THR A 73 6.21 -24.79 -0.67
CA THR A 73 5.63 -24.92 0.68
C THR A 73 6.67 -24.63 1.77
N SER A 74 7.90 -25.14 1.59
CA SER A 74 9.03 -24.84 2.48
C SER A 74 9.33 -23.34 2.49
N LEU A 75 9.43 -22.71 1.32
CA LEU A 75 9.63 -21.27 1.18
C LEU A 75 8.52 -20.48 1.90
N LYS A 76 7.26 -20.89 1.74
CA LYS A 76 6.12 -20.23 2.39
C LYS A 76 6.24 -20.24 3.92
N PHE A 77 6.62 -21.37 4.51
CA PHE A 77 6.89 -21.45 5.94
C PHE A 77 7.99 -20.47 6.38
N TYR A 78 9.13 -20.46 5.68
CA TYR A 78 10.25 -19.60 6.06
C TYR A 78 9.95 -18.11 5.89
N TYR A 79 9.15 -17.72 4.91
CA TYR A 79 8.67 -16.34 4.81
C TYR A 79 7.83 -15.93 6.01
N ASP A 80 6.88 -16.77 6.39
CA ASP A 80 6.03 -16.51 7.56
C ASP A 80 6.85 -16.52 8.88
N LEU A 81 7.93 -17.32 8.94
CA LEU A 81 8.90 -17.32 10.04
C LEU A 81 9.69 -16.01 10.11
N ILE A 82 10.28 -15.57 8.99
CA ILE A 82 11.06 -14.32 8.90
C ILE A 82 10.19 -13.13 9.29
N ASP A 83 8.94 -13.08 8.82
CA ASP A 83 7.99 -12.03 9.19
C ASP A 83 7.77 -11.97 10.71
N LYS A 84 7.49 -13.11 11.33
CA LYS A 84 7.31 -13.22 12.79
C LYS A 84 8.54 -12.85 13.59
N LEU A 85 9.72 -13.26 13.13
CA LEU A 85 10.99 -12.91 13.79
C LEU A 85 11.31 -11.43 13.65
N THR A 86 11.00 -10.83 12.50
CA THR A 86 11.17 -9.40 12.29
C THR A 86 10.25 -8.60 13.21
N ASP A 87 9.00 -9.03 13.35
CA ASP A 87 8.06 -8.42 14.30
C ASP A 87 8.53 -8.58 15.75
N PHE A 88 9.01 -9.77 16.13
CA PHE A 88 9.61 -10.02 17.43
C PHE A 88 10.77 -9.05 17.74
N VAL A 89 11.74 -8.93 16.83
CA VAL A 89 12.89 -8.04 17.01
C VAL A 89 12.44 -6.59 17.19
N ARG A 90 11.52 -6.11 16.33
CA ARG A 90 10.97 -4.74 16.45
C ARG A 90 10.26 -4.51 17.79
N ASN A 91 9.48 -5.47 18.24
CA ASN A 91 8.76 -5.35 19.52
C ASN A 91 9.72 -5.31 20.71
N VAL A 92 10.82 -6.08 20.67
CA VAL A 92 11.86 -5.99 21.68
C VAL A 92 12.51 -4.61 21.69
N GLU A 93 12.91 -4.10 20.52
CA GLU A 93 13.59 -2.81 20.38
C GLU A 93 12.72 -1.66 20.93
N ASN A 94 11.42 -1.71 20.64
CA ASN A 94 10.47 -0.66 21.01
C ASN A 94 10.03 -0.73 22.47
N PHE A 95 9.71 -1.92 22.99
CA PHE A 95 9.02 -2.06 24.29
C PHE A 95 9.92 -2.58 25.41
N LYS A 96 11.07 -3.19 25.09
CA LYS A 96 12.04 -3.79 26.05
C LYS A 96 11.42 -4.79 27.05
N LYS A 97 10.18 -5.22 26.81
CA LYS A 97 9.44 -6.25 27.54
C LYS A 97 8.55 -6.99 26.54
N ILE A 98 8.61 -8.31 26.57
CA ILE A 98 7.76 -9.19 25.77
C ILE A 98 7.11 -10.19 26.72
N ASP A 99 5.81 -10.44 26.53
CA ASP A 99 5.06 -11.45 27.28
C ASP A 99 5.56 -12.85 26.89
N ASP A 100 5.69 -13.74 27.88
CA ASP A 100 6.02 -15.15 27.69
C ASP A 100 5.09 -15.84 26.67
N LYS A 101 3.81 -15.41 26.62
CA LYS A 101 2.85 -15.91 25.61
C LYS A 101 3.30 -15.66 24.18
N TYR A 102 4.03 -14.58 23.93
CA TYR A 102 4.55 -14.24 22.61
C TYR A 102 5.70 -15.19 22.22
N TYR A 103 6.57 -15.54 23.17
CA TYR A 103 7.58 -16.58 22.95
C TYR A 103 6.93 -17.93 22.67
N ASP A 104 5.91 -18.31 23.44
CA ASP A 104 5.19 -19.57 23.25
C ASP A 104 4.51 -19.63 21.88
N PHE A 105 3.94 -18.52 21.42
CA PHE A 105 3.38 -18.42 20.07
C PHE A 105 4.44 -18.69 18.98
N LEU A 106 5.64 -18.12 19.10
CA LEU A 106 6.73 -18.35 18.14
C LEU A 106 7.26 -19.79 18.19
N ILE A 107 7.40 -20.35 19.39
CA ILE A 107 7.83 -21.74 19.60
C ILE A 107 6.83 -22.69 18.95
N ASN A 108 5.54 -22.53 19.26
CA ASN A 108 4.48 -23.35 18.69
C ASN A 108 4.44 -23.26 17.17
N PHE A 109 4.62 -22.06 16.61
CA PHE A 109 4.68 -21.88 15.16
C PHE A 109 5.80 -22.70 14.49
N ILE A 110 6.99 -22.75 15.11
CA ILE A 110 8.12 -23.53 14.57
C ILE A 110 7.90 -25.03 14.80
N GLU A 111 7.36 -25.43 15.95
CA GLU A 111 7.09 -26.84 16.27
C GLU A 111 5.96 -27.42 15.38
N ASP A 112 4.98 -26.60 14.99
CA ASP A 112 3.90 -26.98 14.06
C ASP A 112 4.32 -26.99 12.57
N LYS A 113 5.62 -26.79 12.25
CA LYS A 113 6.13 -26.68 10.88
C LYS A 113 5.60 -27.74 9.94
N GLU A 114 5.74 -29.02 10.28
CA GLU A 114 5.35 -30.13 9.38
C GLU A 114 3.84 -30.11 9.10
N LYS A 115 3.02 -29.84 10.13
CA LYS A 115 1.57 -29.71 9.99
C LYS A 115 1.19 -28.51 9.11
N LEU A 116 1.90 -27.40 9.23
CA LEU A 116 1.70 -26.21 8.40
C LEU A 116 2.10 -26.48 6.94
N ILE A 117 3.25 -27.12 6.73
CA ILE A 117 3.78 -27.48 5.41
C ILE A 117 2.84 -28.44 4.71
N ASP A 118 2.51 -29.58 5.32
CA ASP A 118 1.71 -30.64 4.68
C ASP A 118 0.23 -30.31 4.56
N GLY A 119 -0.30 -29.49 5.49
CA GLY A 119 -1.69 -29.06 5.47
C GLY A 119 -1.89 -27.75 4.71
N LYS A 120 -1.90 -26.66 5.48
CA LYS A 120 -2.31 -25.33 5.01
C LYS A 120 -1.48 -24.85 3.82
N TYR A 121 -0.15 -24.93 3.91
CA TYR A 121 0.73 -24.38 2.89
C TYR A 121 0.72 -25.23 1.62
N ARG A 122 0.73 -26.56 1.72
CA ARG A 122 0.59 -27.43 0.53
C ARG A 122 -0.67 -27.16 -0.25
N SER A 123 -1.80 -27.00 0.43
CA SER A 123 -3.07 -26.64 -0.21
C SER A 123 -2.99 -25.29 -0.94
N ILE A 124 -2.49 -24.24 -0.27
CA ILE A 124 -2.35 -22.90 -0.86
C ILE A 124 -1.40 -22.93 -2.05
N CYS A 125 -0.20 -23.48 -1.88
CA CYS A 125 0.83 -23.51 -2.91
C CYS A 125 0.42 -24.37 -4.11
N SER A 126 -0.27 -25.48 -3.89
CA SER A 126 -0.84 -26.31 -4.96
C SER A 126 -1.83 -25.50 -5.78
N ARG A 127 -2.80 -24.85 -5.14
CA ARG A 127 -3.78 -24.00 -5.83
C ARG A 127 -3.12 -22.86 -6.61
N GLU A 128 -2.12 -22.21 -6.04
CA GLU A 128 -1.36 -21.15 -6.71
C GLU A 128 -0.57 -21.67 -7.92
N LEU A 129 0.09 -22.83 -7.80
CA LEU A 129 0.82 -23.43 -8.91
C LEU A 129 -0.13 -23.87 -10.01
N THR A 130 -1.25 -24.53 -9.67
CA THR A 130 -2.29 -24.88 -10.63
C THR A 130 -2.82 -23.63 -11.34
N ALA A 131 -3.15 -22.56 -10.61
CA ALA A 131 -3.62 -21.32 -11.21
C ALA A 131 -2.57 -20.65 -12.11
N PHE A 132 -1.30 -20.72 -11.73
CA PHE A 132 -0.20 -20.13 -12.51
C PHE A 132 0.08 -20.91 -13.81
N TYR A 133 -0.01 -22.24 -13.76
CA TYR A 133 0.31 -23.12 -14.88
C TYR A 133 -0.90 -23.51 -15.75
N ASP A 134 -2.13 -23.37 -15.24
CA ASP A 134 -3.34 -23.52 -16.02
C ASP A 134 -3.55 -22.32 -16.94
N LYS A 135 -3.55 -22.57 -18.25
CA LYS A 135 -3.74 -21.55 -19.29
C LYS A 135 -5.07 -20.82 -19.13
N ASN A 136 -6.14 -21.54 -18.81
CA ASN A 136 -7.47 -20.94 -18.67
C ASN A 136 -7.53 -20.02 -17.44
N THR A 137 -6.92 -20.43 -16.33
CA THR A 137 -6.82 -19.59 -15.12
C THR A 137 -5.92 -18.38 -15.35
N ARG A 138 -4.81 -18.52 -16.09
CA ARG A 138 -3.95 -17.38 -16.46
C ARG A 138 -4.69 -16.38 -17.34
N ASP A 139 -5.37 -16.83 -18.39
CA ASP A 139 -6.15 -15.97 -19.28
C ASP A 139 -7.27 -15.25 -18.52
N ASN A 140 -7.89 -15.92 -17.54
CA ASN A 140 -8.90 -15.30 -16.66
C ASN A 140 -8.29 -14.29 -15.69
N LEU A 141 -7.14 -14.58 -15.10
CA LEU A 141 -6.42 -13.64 -14.23
C LEU A 141 -5.95 -12.42 -15.00
N GLU A 142 -5.41 -12.60 -16.22
CA GLU A 142 -5.04 -11.50 -17.12
C GLU A 142 -6.27 -10.68 -17.53
N LYS A 143 -7.41 -11.31 -17.85
CA LYS A 143 -8.67 -10.59 -18.08
C LYS A 143 -9.12 -9.79 -16.86
N ILE A 144 -9.01 -10.34 -15.65
CA ILE A 144 -9.35 -9.62 -14.40
C ILE A 144 -8.36 -8.48 -14.15
N LEU A 145 -7.06 -8.71 -14.39
CA LEU A 145 -6.02 -7.71 -14.21
C LEU A 145 -6.20 -6.57 -15.20
N ASN A 146 -6.44 -6.88 -16.47
CA ASN A 146 -6.75 -5.91 -17.52
C ASN A 146 -8.03 -5.16 -17.19
N LYS A 147 -9.10 -5.82 -16.74
CA LYS A 147 -10.29 -5.13 -16.24
C LYS A 147 -9.98 -4.22 -15.04
N LYS A 148 -9.09 -4.61 -14.13
CA LYS A 148 -8.67 -3.76 -13.01
C LYS A 148 -7.77 -2.61 -13.46
N PHE A 149 -6.97 -2.79 -14.50
CA PHE A 149 -6.21 -1.71 -15.13
C PHE A 149 -7.12 -0.80 -15.92
N ASP A 150 -8.12 -1.29 -16.64
CA ASP A 150 -9.15 -0.49 -17.32
C ASP A 150 -10.00 0.27 -16.30
N ILE A 151 -10.35 -0.35 -15.16
CA ILE A 151 -11.05 0.33 -14.06
C ILE A 151 -10.11 1.34 -13.40
N ARG A 152 -8.82 1.04 -13.24
CA ARG A 152 -7.84 2.00 -12.71
C ARG A 152 -7.60 3.13 -13.68
N GLU A 153 -7.43 2.90 -14.97
CA GLU A 153 -7.37 3.95 -15.99
C GLU A 153 -8.66 4.76 -15.96
N LYS A 154 -9.83 4.12 -15.94
CA LYS A 154 -11.11 4.82 -15.74
C LYS A 154 -11.21 5.55 -14.40
N GLN A 155 -10.49 5.14 -13.35
CA GLN A 155 -10.40 5.84 -12.05
C GLN A 155 -9.31 6.92 -12.01
N PHE A 156 -8.22 6.77 -12.78
CA PHE A 156 -7.19 7.77 -13.04
C PHE A 156 -7.70 8.87 -13.97
N PHE A 157 -8.69 8.55 -14.81
CA PHE A 157 -9.49 9.46 -15.61
C PHE A 157 -10.85 9.81 -14.96
N ALA A 158 -11.20 9.22 -13.82
CA ALA A 158 -12.35 9.68 -13.06
C ALA A 158 -11.91 10.90 -12.26
N ILE A 159 -12.55 12.02 -12.56
CA ILE A 159 -12.38 13.36 -12.00
C ILE A 159 -12.64 13.44 -10.48
N GLY A 160 -13.10 12.35 -9.85
CA GLY A 160 -13.46 12.25 -8.42
C GLY A 160 -12.35 12.38 -7.36
N PRO A 161 -11.10 11.86 -7.54
CA PRO A 161 -10.06 11.98 -6.52
C PRO A 161 -9.62 13.43 -6.31
N LEU A 162 -9.53 14.21 -7.39
CA LEU A 162 -9.07 15.60 -7.31
C LEU A 162 -10.15 16.49 -6.68
N GLU A 163 -11.41 16.33 -7.06
CA GLU A 163 -12.56 17.01 -6.43
C GLU A 163 -12.63 16.67 -4.93
N GLU A 164 -12.55 15.39 -4.57
CA GLU A 164 -12.59 14.98 -3.16
C GLU A 164 -11.40 15.49 -2.36
N GLU A 165 -10.19 15.49 -2.93
CA GLU A 165 -8.99 16.04 -2.29
C GLU A 165 -9.15 17.55 -2.05
N ILE A 166 -9.67 18.30 -3.04
CA ILE A 166 -9.95 19.74 -2.91
C ILE A 166 -10.98 20.01 -1.81
N LYS A 167 -12.08 19.25 -1.79
CA LYS A 167 -13.12 19.36 -0.76
C LYS A 167 -12.58 19.03 0.63
N LYS A 168 -11.71 18.03 0.76
CA LYS A 168 -11.05 17.69 2.04
C LYS A 168 -10.11 18.79 2.51
N ILE A 169 -9.27 19.32 1.63
CA ILE A 169 -8.30 20.37 1.95
C ILE A 169 -9.02 21.65 2.40
N GLY A 170 -10.04 22.08 1.66
CA GLY A 170 -10.80 23.27 2.03
C GLY A 170 -11.54 23.10 3.37
N LYS A 171 -12.11 21.92 3.65
CA LYS A 171 -12.75 21.64 4.95
C LYS A 171 -11.74 21.67 6.11
N ILE A 172 -10.55 21.09 5.93
CA ILE A 172 -9.47 21.13 6.94
C ILE A 172 -9.00 22.57 7.17
N ALA A 173 -8.93 23.38 6.10
CA ALA A 173 -8.58 24.79 6.18
C ALA A 173 -9.68 25.68 6.81
N GLY A 174 -10.88 25.12 7.07
CA GLY A 174 -11.96 25.80 7.79
C GLY A 174 -13.13 26.26 6.93
N ALA A 175 -13.23 25.84 5.67
CA ALA A 175 -14.42 26.08 4.84
C ALA A 175 -15.64 25.31 5.36
N ASN A 176 -16.79 25.97 5.41
CA ASN A 176 -18.06 25.37 5.78
C ASN A 176 -18.65 24.58 4.60
N GLU A 177 -18.72 25.22 3.44
CA GLU A 177 -19.19 24.63 2.20
C GLU A 177 -18.18 24.88 1.08
N ILE A 178 -18.06 23.91 0.16
CA ILE A 178 -17.21 24.00 -1.02
C ILE A 178 -18.00 23.46 -2.20
N VAL A 179 -18.23 24.31 -3.19
CA VAL A 179 -18.95 23.98 -4.43
C VAL A 179 -18.04 24.26 -5.62
N ILE A 180 -17.99 23.34 -6.56
CA ILE A 180 -17.18 23.48 -7.78
C ILE A 180 -18.11 23.69 -8.96
N TYR A 181 -17.83 24.71 -9.76
CA TYR A 181 -18.56 25.10 -10.95
C TYR A 181 -17.65 25.00 -12.18
N PRO A 182 -18.23 24.77 -13.38
CA PRO A 182 -17.47 24.85 -14.61
C PRO A 182 -17.12 26.32 -14.89
N ALA A 183 -16.00 26.55 -15.58
CA ALA A 183 -15.57 27.91 -15.92
C ALA A 183 -16.55 28.67 -16.82
N SER A 184 -17.52 27.99 -17.44
CA SER A 184 -18.62 28.62 -18.20
C SER A 184 -19.50 29.55 -17.36
N VAL A 185 -19.44 29.45 -16.03
CA VAL A 185 -20.16 30.34 -15.10
C VAL A 185 -19.39 31.66 -14.84
N LEU A 186 -18.13 31.76 -15.27
CA LEU A 186 -17.33 32.98 -15.13
C LEU A 186 -17.80 34.04 -16.15
N PRO A 187 -17.96 35.31 -15.74
CA PRO A 187 -18.20 36.40 -16.68
C PRO A 187 -17.05 36.51 -17.69
N ALA A 188 -17.37 36.81 -18.96
CA ALA A 188 -16.43 36.85 -20.09
C ALA A 188 -15.24 37.82 -19.95
N ASN A 189 -15.19 38.61 -18.88
CA ASN A 189 -14.16 39.63 -18.62
C ASN A 189 -13.11 39.18 -17.57
N PHE A 190 -13.13 37.92 -17.14
CA PHE A 190 -12.15 37.35 -16.19
C PHE A 190 -10.94 36.73 -16.90
N ASP A 191 -10.15 37.55 -17.59
CA ASP A 191 -8.92 37.15 -18.31
C ASP A 191 -7.69 37.03 -17.39
N LEU A 192 -7.82 36.36 -16.24
CA LEU A 192 -6.76 36.27 -15.23
C LEU A 192 -5.93 34.97 -15.28
N ILE A 193 -6.41 33.95 -16.01
CA ILE A 193 -5.73 32.66 -16.20
C ILE A 193 -5.89 32.23 -17.66
N ASP A 194 -4.82 31.71 -18.28
CA ASP A 194 -4.91 31.06 -19.58
C ASP A 194 -5.81 29.80 -19.49
N SER A 195 -6.95 29.81 -20.19
CA SER A 195 -7.91 28.70 -20.29
C SER A 195 -8.47 28.21 -18.93
N PRO A 196 -9.25 29.04 -18.20
CA PRO A 196 -9.90 28.59 -16.97
C PRO A 196 -10.88 27.45 -17.28
N LYS A 197 -10.87 26.40 -16.46
CA LYS A 197 -11.76 25.23 -16.65
C LYS A 197 -12.69 25.00 -15.47
N SER A 198 -12.34 25.45 -14.27
CA SER A 198 -13.19 25.29 -13.09
C SER A 198 -13.06 26.45 -12.10
N LEU A 199 -14.14 26.68 -11.36
CA LEU A 199 -14.28 27.66 -10.29
C LEU A 199 -14.66 26.93 -9.00
N ILE A 200 -13.85 27.07 -7.96
CA ILE A 200 -14.08 26.48 -6.63
C ILE A 200 -14.55 27.60 -5.70
N ASN A 201 -15.83 27.58 -5.33
CA ASN A 201 -16.38 28.51 -4.35
C ASN A 201 -16.42 27.88 -2.97
N TYR A 202 -16.07 28.67 -1.96
CA TYR A 202 -16.10 28.25 -0.57
C TYR A 202 -16.60 29.37 0.34
N THR A 203 -17.31 28.97 1.39
CA THR A 203 -17.92 29.88 2.35
C THR A 203 -17.42 29.59 3.75
N ILE A 204 -17.42 30.61 4.60
CA ILE A 204 -17.19 30.50 6.03
C ILE A 204 -18.32 31.21 6.78
N PRO A 205 -18.63 30.82 8.04
CA PRO A 205 -19.73 31.42 8.80
C PRO A 205 -19.50 32.88 9.23
N SER A 206 -18.28 33.41 9.04
CA SER A 206 -17.86 34.75 9.45
C SER A 206 -17.36 35.53 8.24
N SER A 207 -17.62 36.83 8.14
CA SER A 207 -17.10 37.72 7.08
C SER A 207 -15.60 38.04 7.21
N ASP A 208 -14.77 37.08 7.63
CA ASP A 208 -13.33 37.23 7.86
C ASP A 208 -12.55 36.97 6.57
N GLU A 209 -12.20 38.06 5.87
CA GLU A 209 -11.44 38.04 4.63
C GLU A 209 -10.08 37.33 4.77
N SER A 210 -9.42 37.45 5.93
CA SER A 210 -8.12 36.82 6.18
C SER A 210 -8.22 35.30 6.15
N LYS A 211 -9.28 34.76 6.76
CA LYS A 211 -9.55 33.31 6.73
C LYS A 211 -9.89 32.82 5.34
N LEU A 212 -10.68 33.58 4.58
CA LEU A 212 -10.97 33.25 3.17
C LEU A 212 -9.68 33.18 2.33
N LYS A 213 -8.79 34.17 2.46
CA LYS A 213 -7.48 34.15 1.79
C LYS A 213 -6.66 32.92 2.15
N ASN A 214 -6.64 32.53 3.43
CA ASN A 214 -5.88 31.38 3.89
C ASN A 214 -6.42 30.06 3.29
N ILE A 215 -7.73 29.86 3.27
CA ILE A 215 -8.36 28.69 2.65
C ILE A 215 -8.03 28.62 1.16
N GLY A 216 -8.22 29.73 0.43
CA GLY A 216 -7.89 29.81 -0.99
C GLY A 216 -6.41 29.52 -1.28
N ASN A 217 -5.51 29.99 -0.42
CA ASN A 217 -4.07 29.74 -0.57
C ASN A 217 -3.70 28.27 -0.36
N GLU A 218 -4.34 27.56 0.57
CA GLU A 218 -4.10 26.12 0.76
C GLU A 218 -4.60 25.30 -0.44
N ILE A 219 -5.79 25.62 -0.96
CA ILE A 219 -6.32 25.00 -2.19
C ILE A 219 -5.39 25.31 -3.38
N LYS A 220 -4.93 26.56 -3.51
CA LYS A 220 -3.99 26.97 -4.57
C LYS A 220 -2.66 26.22 -4.49
N LYS A 221 -2.05 26.11 -3.30
CA LYS A 221 -0.79 25.36 -3.11
C LYS A 221 -0.93 23.91 -3.55
N PHE A 222 -2.05 23.28 -3.21
CA PHE A 222 -2.35 21.92 -3.63
C PHE A 222 -2.48 21.80 -5.14
N LEU A 223 -3.26 22.67 -5.79
CA LEU A 223 -3.42 22.68 -7.26
C LEU A 223 -2.07 22.89 -7.98
N ILE A 224 -1.24 23.82 -7.49
CA ILE A 224 0.11 24.05 -8.03
C ILE A 224 0.99 22.82 -7.86
N SER A 225 0.93 22.14 -6.71
CA SER A 225 1.70 20.90 -6.47
C SER A 225 1.35 19.76 -7.43
N LYS A 226 0.16 19.80 -8.03
CA LYS A 226 -0.33 18.84 -9.03
C LYS A 226 -0.10 19.32 -10.47
N GLY A 227 0.52 20.49 -10.66
CA GLY A 227 0.85 21.05 -11.98
C GLY A 227 -0.23 21.95 -12.60
N TYR A 228 -1.23 22.38 -11.83
CA TYR A 228 -2.29 23.27 -12.31
C TYR A 228 -2.02 24.73 -11.94
N ASN A 229 -2.54 25.65 -12.76
CA ASN A 229 -2.55 27.08 -12.46
C ASN A 229 -3.82 27.42 -11.67
N ALA A 230 -3.66 28.15 -10.57
CA ALA A 230 -4.75 28.53 -9.68
C ALA A 230 -4.59 29.96 -9.16
N LEU A 231 -5.70 30.69 -9.09
CA LEU A 231 -5.78 32.07 -8.62
C LEU A 231 -6.91 32.21 -7.60
N VAL A 232 -6.60 32.88 -6.48
CA VAL A 232 -7.54 33.11 -5.38
C VAL A 232 -8.19 34.47 -5.57
N MET A 233 -9.51 34.52 -5.46
CA MET A 233 -10.31 35.73 -5.45
C MET A 233 -11.25 35.71 -4.26
N ILE A 234 -11.66 36.89 -3.81
CA ILE A 234 -12.71 37.05 -2.81
C ILE A 234 -13.78 37.89 -3.46
N VAL A 235 -15.01 37.40 -3.40
CA VAL A 235 -16.16 38.01 -4.04
C VAL A 235 -17.22 38.27 -2.98
N GLU A 236 -17.67 39.51 -2.91
CA GLU A 236 -18.84 39.90 -2.15
C GLU A 236 -20.09 39.48 -2.92
N MET A 237 -20.89 38.58 -2.35
CA MET A 237 -22.19 38.23 -2.90
C MET A 237 -23.28 38.78 -1.97
N SER A 238 -24.21 39.53 -2.57
CA SER A 238 -25.43 39.99 -1.90
C SER A 238 -26.46 38.87 -1.96
N ASP A 239 -26.77 38.27 -0.81
CA ASP A 239 -27.86 37.30 -0.74
C ASP A 239 -29.20 38.06 -0.70
N ILE A 240 -29.97 37.95 -1.77
CA ILE A 240 -31.27 38.63 -1.95
C ILE A 240 -32.30 38.11 -0.93
N SER A 241 -32.03 36.98 -0.26
CA SER A 241 -32.95 36.34 0.68
C SER A 241 -32.76 36.73 2.15
N GLU A 242 -31.59 37.23 2.58
CA GLU A 242 -31.28 37.47 4.00
C GLU A 242 -30.76 38.88 4.36
N GLU A 243 -30.73 39.85 3.43
CA GLU A 243 -30.18 41.21 3.66
C GLU A 243 -28.79 41.18 4.35
N LYS A 244 -27.96 40.19 4.05
CA LYS A 244 -26.60 40.07 4.56
C LYS A 244 -25.60 39.94 3.42
N GLU A 245 -24.56 40.76 3.46
CA GLU A 245 -23.40 40.64 2.59
C GLU A 245 -22.59 39.41 3.04
N ILE A 246 -22.57 38.38 2.20
CA ILE A 246 -21.78 37.17 2.46
C ILE A 246 -20.49 37.29 1.64
N LEU A 247 -19.36 37.36 2.34
CA LEU A 247 -18.05 37.25 1.72
C LEU A 247 -17.82 35.79 1.34
N THR A 248 -17.59 35.56 0.05
CA THR A 248 -17.27 34.23 -0.50
C THR A 248 -15.85 34.22 -1.03
N GLY A 249 -15.15 33.11 -0.80
CA GLY A 249 -13.85 32.88 -1.40
C GLY A 249 -13.99 32.03 -2.65
N SER A 250 -13.19 32.34 -3.66
CA SER A 250 -13.17 31.63 -4.93
C SER A 250 -11.74 31.26 -5.33
N VAL A 251 -11.54 30.08 -5.88
CA VAL A 251 -10.32 29.70 -6.59
C VAL A 251 -10.67 29.37 -8.04
N ILE A 252 -10.10 30.11 -8.98
CA ILE A 252 -10.18 29.79 -10.42
C ILE A 252 -8.97 28.92 -10.76
N CYS A 253 -9.17 27.85 -11.53
CA CYS A 253 -8.08 27.03 -12.03
C CYS A 253 -8.31 26.47 -13.44
N ASN A 254 -7.22 26.06 -14.09
CA ASN A 254 -7.23 25.37 -15.38
C ASN A 254 -7.39 23.84 -15.26
N ALA A 255 -7.61 23.31 -14.06
CA ALA A 255 -8.00 21.92 -13.84
C ALA A 255 -9.45 21.70 -14.28
N HIS A 256 -9.73 20.57 -14.94
CA HIS A 256 -11.09 20.16 -15.32
C HIS A 256 -11.66 19.32 -14.17
N LEU A 257 -12.50 19.94 -13.33
CA LEU A 257 -12.95 19.39 -12.04
C LEU A 257 -14.38 18.86 -12.06
N LEU A 258 -15.07 18.91 -13.20
CA LEU A 258 -16.44 18.43 -13.38
C LEU A 258 -16.54 17.66 -14.69
N PRO A 259 -17.33 16.59 -14.81
CA PRO A 259 -17.56 15.91 -16.09
C PRO A 259 -18.27 16.83 -17.10
N ASP A 260 -17.96 16.66 -18.39
CA ASP A 260 -18.66 17.32 -19.52
C ASP A 260 -20.14 16.90 -19.61
#